data_AF-A0A379M2N7-F1
#
_entry.id   AF-A0A379M2N7-F1
#
_cell.length_a   1.000
_cell.length_b   1.000
_cell.length_c   1.000
_cell.angle_alpha   90.00
_cell.angle_beta   90.00
_cell.angle_gamma   90.00
#
_symmetry.space_group_name_H-M   'P 1'
#
loop_
_entity.id
_entity.type
_entity.pdbx_description
1 polymer ?
#
loop_
_entity_poly.entity_id
_entity_poly.type
_entity_poly.pdbx_seq_one_letter_code
_entity_poly.pdbx_strand_id
1 'polypeptide(L)' 'MNKYEIDTGEAMRIAQRDILLRIEKGEDPERVRIHWKKAIDEIVNTKLEGGSGIAFVDATPGSDEA' A
#
# COMPACT_ATOMS: atom_id res chain seq x y z
N MET A 1 -20.69 5.66 16.23
CA MET A 1 -19.32 5.29 15.81
C MET A 1 -19.42 4.91 14.34
N ASN A 2 -19.01 5.80 13.43
CA ASN A 2 -19.17 5.57 11.99
C ASN A 2 -18.22 4.44 11.56
N LYS A 3 -18.78 3.41 10.91
CA LYS A 3 -18.13 2.12 10.60
C LYS A 3 -17.05 2.20 9.49
N TYR A 4 -16.57 3.40 9.14
CA TYR A 4 -15.79 3.66 7.93
C TYR A 4 -14.71 4.75 8.06
N GLU A 5 -14.20 5.03 9.26
CA GLU A 5 -13.04 5.92 9.39
C GLU A 5 -11.78 5.19 8.90
N ILE A 6 -11.21 5.67 7.80
CA ILE A 6 -9.90 5.24 7.31
C ILE A 6 -8.87 5.90 8.21
N ASP A 7 -8.07 5.10 8.93
CA ASP A 7 -6.90 5.61 9.65
C ASP A 7 -5.79 5.95 8.64
N THR A 8 -5.83 7.19 8.17
CA THR A 8 -4.84 7.72 7.20
C THR A 8 -3.44 7.81 7.80
N GLY A 9 -3.31 7.92 9.14
CA GLY A 9 -2.03 7.98 9.83
C GLY A 9 -1.34 6.63 9.88
N GLU A 10 -2.08 5.56 10.18
CA GLU A 10 -1.57 4.18 10.12
C GLU A 10 -1.22 3.78 8.68
N ALA A 11 -2.08 4.08 7.71
CA ALA A 11 -1.82 3.79 6.30
C ALA A 11 -0.54 4.47 5.78
N MET A 12 -0.33 5.74 6.13
CA MET A 12 0.90 6.47 5.79
C MET A 12 2.13 5.83 6.45
N ARG A 13 2.05 5.47 7.73
CA ARG A 13 3.18 4.84 8.45
C ARG A 13 3.57 3.49 7.86
N ILE A 14 2.59 2.66 7.48
CA ILE A 14 2.83 1.37 6.81
C ILE A 14 3.54 1.58 5.47
N ALA A 15 3.03 2.50 4.65
CA ALA A 15 3.63 2.80 3.34
C ALA A 15 5.07 3.33 3.48
N GLN A 16 5.30 4.28 4.39
CA GLN A 16 6.64 4.81 4.67
C GLN A 16 7.60 3.72 5.13
N ARG A 17 7.17 2.83 6.03
CA ARG A 17 8.00 1.74 6.54
C ARG A 17 8.43 0.79 5.42
N ASP A 18 7.50 0.37 4.56
CA ASP A 18 7.82 -0.52 3.44
C ASP A 18 8.82 0.13 2.47
N ILE A 19 8.56 1.37 2.04
CA ILE A 19 9.41 2.11 1.11
C ILE A 19 10.85 2.18 1.65
N LEU A 20 11.01 2.59 2.92
CA LEU A 20 12.32 2.73 3.53
C LEU A 20 13.05 1.38 3.65
N LEU A 21 12.36 0.32 4.09
CA LEU A 21 12.95 -1.01 4.22
C LEU A 21 13.44 -1.57 2.88
N ARG A 22 12.69 -1.35 1.79
CA ARG A 22 13.08 -1.83 0.45
C ARG A 22 14.29 -1.08 -0.08
N ILE A 23 14.34 0.24 0.12
CA ILE A 23 15.51 1.06 -0.23
C ILE A 23 16.74 0.62 0.60
N GLU A 24 16.58 0.39 1.91
CA GLU A 24 17.65 -0.09 2.79
C GLU A 24 18.18 -1.47 2.38
N LYS A 25 17.33 -2.34 1.83
CA LYS A 25 17.70 -3.64 1.26
C LYS A 25 18.40 -3.54 -0.11
N GLY A 26 18.55 -2.33 -0.67
CA GLY A 26 19.21 -2.09 -1.94
C GLY A 26 18.32 -2.30 -3.17
N GLU A 27 17.00 -2.32 -3.01
CA GLU A 27 16.11 -2.27 -4.17
C GLU A 27 16.23 -0.93 -4.90
N ASP A 28 16.11 -0.98 -6.24
CA ASP A 28 16.08 0.21 -7.08
C ASP A 28 14.92 1.15 -6.67
N PRO A 29 15.20 2.40 -6.26
CA PRO A 29 14.17 3.34 -5.84
C PRO A 29 13.07 3.57 -6.88
N GLU A 30 13.38 3.45 -8.17
CA GLU A 30 12.36 3.62 -9.22
C GLU A 30 11.41 2.43 -9.29
N ARG A 31 11.90 1.21 -9.07
CA ARG A 31 11.03 0.02 -8.93
C ARG A 31 10.11 0.14 -7.71
N VAL A 32 10.63 0.62 -6.58
CA VAL A 32 9.82 0.86 -5.37
C VAL A 32 8.75 1.92 -5.64
N ARG A 33 9.08 2.99 -6.36
CA ARG A 33 8.13 4.04 -6.78
C ARG A 33 7.02 3.48 -7.67
N ILE A 34 7.37 2.72 -8.71
CA ILE A 34 6.40 2.13 -9.65
C ILE A 34 5.44 1.19 -8.91
N HIS A 35 5.96 0.37 -8.00
CA HIS A 35 5.16 -0.53 -7.17
C HIS A 35 4.12 0.24 -6.36
N TRP A 36 4.55 1.27 -5.62
CA TRP A 36 3.64 2.06 -4.78
C TRP A 36 2.64 2.88 -5.59
N LYS A 37 3.01 3.36 -6.78
CA LYS A 37 2.06 4.00 -7.70
C LYS A 37 0.94 3.03 -8.10
N LYS A 38 1.31 1.80 -8.48
CA LYS A 38 0.32 0.76 -8.84
C LYS A 38 -0.61 0.42 -7.69
N ALA A 39 -0.08 0.28 -6.47
CA ALA A 39 -0.89 0.02 -5.28
C ALA A 39 -1.90 1.15 -5.01
N ILE A 40 -1.49 2.42 -5.17
CA ILE A 40 -2.40 3.57 -5.05
C ILE A 40 -3.50 3.51 -6.11
N ASP A 41 -3.14 3.21 -7.36
CA ASP A 41 -4.12 3.10 -8.45
C ASP A 41 -5.15 1.99 -8.16
N GLU A 42 -4.73 0.83 -7.62
CA GLU A 42 -5.61 -0.26 -7.23
C GLU A 42 -6.56 0.13 -6.08
N ILE A 43 -6.08 0.86 -5.07
CA ILE A 43 -6.91 1.39 -3.97
C ILE A 43 -7.98 2.34 -4.51
N VAL A 44 -7.58 3.27 -5.38
CA VAL A 44 -8.49 4.27 -5.96
C VAL A 44 -9.53 3.58 -6.83
N ASN A 45 -9.12 2.69 -7.73
CA ASN A 45 -10.04 1.96 -8.60
C ASN A 45 -11.02 1.11 -7.79
N THR A 46 -10.53 0.37 -6.78
CA THR A 46 -11.39 -0.41 -5.87
C THR A 46 -12.42 0.46 -5.15
N LYS A 47 -12.03 1.66 -4.72
CA LYS A 47 -12.94 2.59 -4.06
C LYS A 47 -14.00 3.14 -5.01
N LEU A 48 -13.62 3.46 -6.25
CA LEU A 48 -14.50 4.00 -7.29
C LEU A 48 -15.48 2.93 -7.82
N GLU A 49 -15.03 1.69 -7.99
CA GLU A 49 -15.83 0.57 -8.46
C GLU A 49 -16.76 0.00 -7.37
N GLY A 50 -16.31 0.01 -6.12
CA GLY A 50 -17.00 -0.68 -5.02
C GLY A 50 -18.03 0.14 -4.24
N GLY A 51 -18.17 1.45 -4.45
CA GLY A 51 -19.12 2.33 -3.73
C GLY A 51 -18.95 2.44 -2.20
N SER A 52 -18.25 1.51 -1.56
CA SER A 52 -18.01 1.43 -0.11
C SER A 52 -16.90 0.44 0.29
N GLY A 53 -16.01 0.06 -0.62
CA GLY A 53 -14.95 -0.92 -0.34
C GLY A 53 -13.75 -0.30 0.39
N ILE A 54 -13.42 -0.84 1.56
CA ILE A 54 -12.17 -0.55 2.28
C ILE A 54 -11.07 -1.35 1.56
N ALA A 55 -10.13 -0.68 0.91
CA ALA A 55 -8.94 -1.31 0.36
C ALA A 55 -7.90 -1.44 1.47
N PHE A 56 -7.66 -2.66 1.95
CA PHE A 56 -6.52 -2.95 2.81
C PHE A 56 -5.31 -3.15 1.91
N VAL A 57 -4.28 -2.32 2.10
CA VAL A 57 -2.97 -2.56 1.50
C VAL A 57 -2.32 -3.66 2.33
N ASP A 58 -2.35 -4.88 1.83
CA ASP A 58 -1.63 -5.99 2.45
C ASP A 58 -0.15 -5.79 2.14
N ALA A 59 0.55 -5.07 3.02
CA ALA A 59 1.99 -4.82 2.95
C ALA A 59 2.78 -6.04 3.47
N THR A 60 2.31 -7.26 3.18
CA THR A 60 3.04 -8.47 3.50
C THR A 60 4.28 -8.52 2.59
N PRO A 61 5.51 -8.47 3.14
CA PRO A 61 6.71 -8.61 2.33
C PRO A 61 6.66 -9.98 1.64
N GLY A 62 6.83 -9.97 0.32
CA GLY A 62 6.59 -11.12 -0.57
C GLY A 62 7.04 -12.45 0.01
N SER A 63 6.07 -13.33 0.23
CA SER A 63 6.27 -14.77 0.30
C SER A 63 5.88 -15.30 -1.07
N ASP A 64 6.83 -15.38 -1.99
CA ASP A 64 6.71 -16.22 -3.19
C ASP A 64 8.11 -16.37 -3.81
N GLU A 65 8.93 -17.17 -3.12
CA GLU A 65 9.98 -18.02 -3.70
C GLU A 65 10.14 -19.21 -2.74
N ALA A 66 9.32 -20.25 -2.95
CA ALA A 66 9.50 -21.61 -2.44
C ALA A 66 8.92 -22.61 -3.43
#